data_AF-A0AAJ0FD81-F1
#
_entry.id   AF-A0AAJ0FD81-F1
#
_cell.length_a   1.000
_cell.length_b   1.000
_cell.length_c   1.000
_cell.angle_alpha   90.00
_cell.angle_beta   90.00
_cell.angle_gamma   90.00
#
_symmetry.space_group_name_H-M   'P 1'
#
loop_
_entity.id
_entity.type
_entity.pdbx_description
1 polymer ?
#
loop_
_entity_poly.entity_id
_entity_poly.type
_entity_poly.pdbx_seq_one_letter_code
_entity_poly.pdbx_strand_id
1 'polypeptide(L)'
;MPSLGPVLLHLLCLSTAAARPSRRLLERQTRSLPDYAISYAPYTYLASTESWFPSDVTTHLQNTIPEVNGAPIGSVGSATLANLNGFGTNMSLTAPNMAIKPSNQPAWLTSEYGKPSGGLSAAPATLVAVQKNATTVDVFYFFFYSYNYGGNVLQFLNFDDHVGDWEHVMIRFVDSKPYAVYLSQHGAGSAYFYSVLEKNGQRPVTYVAHGGHANYATAGTQEYTIAAGLITDTTDKGFAWDPALNYRGYWYDPASKTFTSAGGAGTGGAEQATETATWLNWLGQWGDAQYPNGQNGQYCLFSECHYAAGPTGPVDKNLGRAAVCENESKCTIFNNIDDLTEQTKRRREAVMCGSGVDECAALVHLLAEKAEQGEDEYTVEL
;
A
#
# COMPACT_ATOMS: atom_id res chain seq x y z
N MET A 1 -32.99 -76.45 15.88
CA MET A 1 -31.81 -75.89 15.21
C MET A 1 -32.25 -75.26 13.89
N PRO A 2 -32.37 -73.93 13.80
CA PRO A 2 -32.54 -73.25 12.52
C PRO A 2 -31.23 -72.65 12.01
N SER A 3 -31.10 -72.70 10.69
CA SER A 3 -29.97 -72.27 9.86
C SER A 3 -29.74 -70.75 9.91
N LEU A 4 -28.47 -70.34 10.07
CA LEU A 4 -27.99 -68.96 9.88
C LEU A 4 -27.69 -68.75 8.39
N GLY A 5 -28.46 -67.89 7.73
CA GLY A 5 -28.14 -67.36 6.40
C GLY A 5 -27.20 -66.15 6.49
N PRO A 6 -26.29 -65.93 5.52
CA PRO A 6 -25.32 -64.83 5.61
C PRO A 6 -25.96 -63.49 5.26
N VAL A 7 -25.75 -62.49 6.13
CA VAL A 7 -26.06 -61.08 5.87
C VAL A 7 -24.99 -60.52 4.95
N LEU A 8 -25.37 -60.12 3.74
CA LEU A 8 -24.49 -59.47 2.78
C LEU A 8 -24.45 -57.97 3.08
N LEU A 9 -23.35 -57.51 3.67
CA LEU A 9 -23.10 -56.10 3.96
C LEU A 9 -22.66 -55.38 2.67
N HIS A 10 -23.50 -54.52 2.10
CA HIS A 10 -23.13 -53.65 0.99
C HIS A 10 -22.30 -52.46 1.51
N LEU A 11 -20.98 -52.50 1.30
CA LEU A 11 -20.14 -51.30 1.41
C LEU A 11 -20.36 -50.42 0.17
N LEU A 12 -21.08 -49.30 0.34
CA LEU A 12 -21.03 -48.19 -0.60
C LEU A 12 -19.68 -47.46 -0.43
N CYS A 13 -18.75 -47.69 -1.36
CA CYS A 13 -17.60 -46.83 -1.54
C CYS A 13 -18.06 -45.47 -2.07
N LEU A 14 -18.21 -44.47 -1.20
CA LEU A 14 -18.23 -43.07 -1.64
C LEU A 14 -16.81 -42.71 -2.10
N SER A 15 -16.63 -42.68 -3.42
CA SER A 15 -15.44 -42.10 -4.04
C SER A 15 -15.53 -40.58 -3.90
N THR A 16 -14.82 -40.01 -2.93
CA THR A 16 -14.55 -38.57 -2.92
C THR A 16 -13.64 -38.25 -4.11
N ALA A 17 -14.23 -37.84 -5.22
CA ALA A 17 -13.48 -37.30 -6.34
C ALA A 17 -12.86 -35.96 -5.90
N ALA A 18 -11.63 -36.01 -5.40
CA ALA A 18 -10.82 -34.81 -5.21
C ALA A 18 -10.64 -34.16 -6.59
N ALA A 19 -11.20 -32.98 -6.77
CA ALA A 19 -11.06 -32.21 -8.01
C ALA A 19 -9.56 -31.97 -8.26
N ARG A 20 -9.02 -32.58 -9.33
CA ARG A 20 -7.63 -32.29 -9.74
C ARG A 20 -7.56 -30.83 -10.17
N PRO A 21 -6.65 -30.02 -9.62
CA PRO A 21 -6.46 -28.65 -10.09
C PRO A 21 -6.16 -28.67 -11.59
N SER A 22 -6.74 -27.71 -12.32
CA SER A 22 -6.56 -27.63 -13.77
C SER A 22 -5.08 -27.49 -14.12
N ARG A 23 -4.64 -28.07 -15.24
CA ARG A 23 -3.24 -28.03 -15.71
C ARG A 23 -2.69 -26.60 -15.83
N ARG A 24 -3.57 -25.61 -16.07
CA ARG A 24 -3.24 -24.16 -16.10
C ARG A 24 -2.91 -23.56 -14.74
N LEU A 25 -3.50 -24.07 -13.65
CA LEU A 25 -3.19 -23.63 -12.27
C LEU A 25 -1.84 -24.18 -11.81
N LEU A 26 -1.55 -25.45 -12.13
CA LEU A 26 -0.25 -26.06 -11.82
C LEU A 26 0.91 -25.40 -12.57
N GLU A 27 0.70 -24.98 -13.83
CA GLU A 27 1.74 -24.34 -14.66
C GLU A 27 2.04 -22.88 -14.22
N ARG A 28 1.11 -22.21 -13.53
CA ARG A 28 1.34 -20.89 -12.92
C ARG A 28 2.09 -20.95 -11.60
N GLN A 29 1.91 -22.01 -10.82
CA GLN A 29 2.53 -22.19 -9.50
C GLN A 29 4.07 -22.25 -9.53
N THR A 30 4.70 -22.37 -10.71
CA THR A 30 6.15 -22.56 -10.86
C THR A 30 6.82 -21.56 -11.80
N ARG A 31 6.09 -20.57 -12.35
CA ARG A 31 6.65 -19.66 -13.35
C ARG A 31 7.22 -18.40 -12.69
N SER A 32 8.48 -18.09 -13.00
CA SER A 32 9.07 -16.79 -12.67
C SER A 32 8.25 -15.62 -13.24
N LEU A 33 8.43 -14.43 -12.67
CA LEU A 33 7.88 -13.22 -13.28
C LEU A 33 8.37 -13.08 -14.74
N PRO A 34 7.56 -12.50 -15.66
CA PRO A 34 8.00 -12.26 -17.02
C PRO A 34 9.20 -11.31 -17.06
N ASP A 35 10.17 -11.52 -17.95
CA ASP A 35 11.40 -10.69 -18.04
C ASP A 35 11.11 -9.19 -18.22
N TYR A 36 10.01 -8.85 -18.90
CA TYR A 36 9.58 -7.45 -19.08
C TYR A 36 9.15 -6.79 -17.77
N ALA A 37 8.70 -7.54 -16.76
CA ALA A 37 8.38 -7.02 -15.44
C ALA A 37 9.63 -6.42 -14.78
N ILE A 38 10.81 -6.98 -15.07
CA ILE A 38 12.08 -6.52 -14.52
C ILE A 38 12.71 -5.48 -15.46
N SER A 39 12.71 -5.77 -16.77
CA SER A 39 13.31 -4.90 -17.79
C SER A 39 12.68 -3.50 -17.87
N TYR A 40 11.39 -3.39 -17.53
CA TYR A 40 10.62 -2.15 -17.54
C TYR A 40 10.14 -1.74 -16.13
N ALA A 41 10.64 -2.35 -15.06
CA ALA A 41 10.31 -1.94 -13.69
C ALA A 41 10.50 -0.42 -13.51
N PRO A 42 9.71 0.26 -12.67
CA PRO A 42 9.91 1.69 -12.42
C PRO A 42 11.31 1.96 -11.89
N TYR A 43 11.89 3.08 -12.30
CA TYR A 43 13.11 3.63 -11.72
C TYR A 43 12.69 4.81 -10.84
N THR A 44 12.58 4.56 -9.55
CA THR A 44 11.88 5.43 -8.60
C THR A 44 12.86 6.38 -7.93
N TYR A 45 12.45 7.61 -7.64
CA TYR A 45 13.16 8.50 -6.72
C TYR A 45 12.35 8.72 -5.46
N LEU A 46 12.97 8.48 -4.29
CA LEU A 46 12.47 9.02 -3.03
C LEU A 46 12.90 10.48 -2.92
N ALA A 47 12.08 11.32 -2.28
CA ALA A 47 12.42 12.71 -2.04
C ALA A 47 13.77 12.85 -1.32
N SER A 48 14.54 13.88 -1.64
CA SER A 48 15.84 14.15 -1.04
C SER A 48 15.75 14.46 0.46
N THR A 49 14.57 14.88 0.91
CA THR A 49 14.20 15.15 2.30
C THR A 49 13.60 13.94 3.02
N GLU A 50 13.50 12.76 2.37
CA GLU A 50 12.91 11.57 2.97
C GLU A 50 13.59 11.19 4.29
N SER A 51 12.77 10.84 5.28
CA SER A 51 13.15 10.39 6.62
C SER A 51 12.50 9.05 6.99
N TRP A 52 11.51 8.59 6.23
CA TRP A 52 10.82 7.31 6.37
C TRP A 52 11.08 6.47 5.12
N PHE A 53 12.10 5.62 5.20
CA PHE A 53 12.56 4.83 4.05
C PHE A 53 11.79 3.51 3.91
N PRO A 54 11.88 2.86 2.73
CA PRO A 54 11.25 1.55 2.52
C PRO A 54 11.62 0.55 3.61
N SER A 55 10.67 -0.27 4.02
CA SER A 55 10.79 -1.24 5.10
C SER A 55 10.44 -2.64 4.64
N ASP A 56 10.94 -3.64 5.35
CA ASP A 56 10.53 -5.03 5.16
C ASP A 56 9.32 -5.30 6.05
N VAL A 57 8.26 -5.86 5.46
CA VAL A 57 7.06 -6.31 6.17
C VAL A 57 7.36 -7.22 7.36
N THR A 58 8.42 -8.05 7.29
CA THR A 58 8.85 -8.90 8.40
C THR A 58 9.43 -8.09 9.56
N THR A 59 10.20 -7.04 9.27
CA THR A 59 10.73 -6.10 10.30
C THR A 59 9.58 -5.36 10.96
N HIS A 60 8.60 -4.91 10.18
CA HIS A 60 7.40 -4.27 10.71
C HIS A 60 6.59 -5.20 11.63
N LEU A 61 6.35 -6.44 11.20
CA LEU A 61 5.64 -7.44 11.99
C LEU A 61 6.35 -7.76 13.31
N GLN A 62 7.69 -7.82 13.31
CA GLN A 62 8.50 -8.06 14.52
C GLN A 62 8.36 -6.94 15.56
N ASN A 63 7.95 -5.73 15.15
CA ASN A 63 7.88 -4.56 16.02
C ASN A 63 6.45 -4.11 16.36
N THR A 64 5.43 -4.82 15.86
CA THR A 64 4.02 -4.50 16.09
C THR A 64 3.35 -5.50 17.01
N ILE A 65 2.24 -5.07 17.63
CA ILE A 65 1.36 -5.89 18.47
C ILE A 65 0.06 -6.10 17.68
N PRO A 66 -0.43 -7.35 17.53
CA PRO A 66 -1.75 -7.58 16.99
C PRO A 66 -2.83 -7.13 17.98
N GLU A 67 -3.71 -6.23 17.56
CA GLU A 67 -4.81 -5.72 18.38
C GLU A 67 -6.17 -5.87 17.68
N VAL A 68 -7.22 -6.01 18.49
CA VAL A 68 -8.61 -5.95 18.04
C VAL A 68 -9.36 -4.96 18.92
N ASN A 69 -9.94 -3.93 18.32
CA ASN A 69 -10.64 -2.84 19.03
C ASN A 69 -9.76 -2.18 20.12
N GLY A 70 -8.46 -1.98 19.85
CA GLY A 70 -7.50 -1.40 20.79
C GLY A 70 -7.08 -2.32 21.95
N ALA A 71 -7.47 -3.60 21.91
CA ALA A 71 -7.05 -4.59 22.91
C ALA A 71 -6.02 -5.56 22.29
N PRO A 72 -4.85 -5.76 22.94
CA PRO A 72 -3.83 -6.68 22.44
C PRO A 72 -4.31 -8.13 22.53
N ILE A 73 -4.13 -8.87 21.44
CA ILE A 73 -4.43 -10.31 21.35
C ILE A 73 -3.15 -11.17 21.25
N GLY A 74 -1.99 -10.53 21.38
CA GLY A 74 -0.67 -11.15 21.36
C GLY A 74 0.39 -10.22 21.94
N SER A 75 1.65 -10.60 21.73
CA SER A 75 2.81 -9.80 22.13
C SER A 75 3.44 -9.12 20.91
N VAL A 76 4.33 -8.16 21.15
CA VAL A 76 5.19 -7.58 20.10
C VAL A 76 5.86 -8.72 19.31
N GLY A 77 5.74 -8.70 17.98
CA GLY A 77 6.35 -9.69 17.10
C GLY A 77 5.65 -11.05 17.04
N SER A 78 4.46 -11.19 17.64
CA SER A 78 3.70 -12.46 17.59
C SER A 78 2.99 -12.69 16.24
N ALA A 79 2.73 -11.62 15.48
CA ALA A 79 2.29 -11.73 14.09
C ALA A 79 3.51 -11.96 13.18
N THR A 80 3.37 -12.88 12.24
CA THR A 80 4.41 -13.30 11.30
C THR A 80 3.77 -13.58 9.94
N LEU A 81 4.56 -13.57 8.85
CA LEU A 81 4.04 -13.94 7.53
C LEU A 81 3.40 -15.35 7.50
N ALA A 82 3.83 -16.25 8.38
CA ALA A 82 3.32 -17.62 8.44
C ALA A 82 1.94 -17.73 9.13
N ASN A 83 1.60 -16.82 10.05
CA ASN A 83 0.36 -16.88 10.83
C ASN A 83 -0.60 -15.72 10.58
N LEU A 84 -0.22 -14.71 9.77
CA LEU A 84 -0.98 -13.47 9.58
C LEU A 84 -2.44 -13.71 9.16
N ASN A 85 -2.69 -14.66 8.24
CA ASN A 85 -4.05 -14.99 7.80
C ASN A 85 -4.86 -15.82 8.81
N GLY A 86 -4.27 -16.23 9.92
CA GLY A 86 -4.98 -16.85 11.03
C GLY A 86 -5.78 -15.86 11.87
N PHE A 87 -5.48 -14.56 11.75
CA PHE A 87 -6.17 -13.49 12.45
C PHE A 87 -7.43 -13.01 11.70
N GLY A 88 -8.31 -12.28 12.38
CA GLY A 88 -9.53 -11.70 11.79
C GLY A 88 -9.27 -10.40 11.05
N THR A 89 -10.12 -10.04 10.09
CA THR A 89 -9.93 -8.83 9.24
C THR A 89 -10.11 -7.50 9.98
N ASN A 90 -10.61 -7.53 11.21
CA ASN A 90 -10.75 -6.37 12.09
C ASN A 90 -9.52 -6.15 12.99
N MET A 91 -8.42 -6.85 12.73
CA MET A 91 -7.17 -6.71 13.47
C MET A 91 -6.31 -5.60 12.90
N SER A 92 -5.60 -4.93 13.81
CA SER A 92 -4.59 -3.90 13.54
C SER A 92 -3.20 -4.38 13.95
N LEU A 93 -2.17 -4.03 13.18
CA LEU A 93 -0.77 -4.24 13.52
C LEU A 93 -0.24 -2.98 14.22
N THR A 94 -0.59 -2.82 15.49
CA THR A 94 -0.40 -1.58 16.25
C THR A 94 1.05 -1.40 16.71
N ALA A 95 1.58 -0.17 16.62
CA ALA A 95 2.86 0.16 17.22
C ALA A 95 2.78 0.22 18.77
N PRO A 96 3.70 -0.41 19.50
CA PRO A 96 3.67 -0.41 20.97
C PRO A 96 3.93 0.99 21.55
N ASN A 97 3.40 1.24 22.75
CA ASN A 97 3.70 2.43 23.56
C ASN A 97 3.42 3.78 22.87
N MET A 98 2.41 3.85 21.99
CA MET A 98 2.08 5.06 21.22
C MET A 98 3.27 5.58 20.38
N ALA A 99 4.10 4.67 19.87
CA ALA A 99 5.27 5.00 19.05
C ALA A 99 4.92 5.69 17.71
N ILE A 100 3.64 5.75 17.34
CA ILE A 100 3.13 6.57 16.23
C ILE A 100 3.47 8.07 16.37
N LYS A 101 3.70 8.56 17.60
CA LYS A 101 3.99 9.98 17.85
C LYS A 101 5.39 10.37 17.31
N PRO A 102 5.50 11.40 16.45
CA PRO A 102 6.77 11.85 15.88
C PRO A 102 7.88 12.11 16.91
N SER A 103 7.53 12.63 18.09
CA SER A 103 8.49 12.96 19.17
C SER A 103 9.19 11.74 19.80
N ASN A 104 8.75 10.51 19.50
CA ASN A 104 9.28 9.29 20.11
C ASN A 104 9.35 8.12 19.10
N GLN A 105 9.61 8.39 17.82
CA GLN A 105 9.62 7.35 16.80
C GLN A 105 10.84 6.41 16.96
N PRO A 106 10.62 5.10 17.15
CA PRO A 106 11.69 4.12 17.15
C PRO A 106 12.27 3.93 15.74
N ALA A 107 13.53 3.49 15.67
CA ALA A 107 14.28 3.36 14.41
C ALA A 107 13.62 2.45 13.35
N TRP A 108 12.74 1.52 13.75
CA TRP A 108 12.04 0.66 12.78
C TRP A 108 10.95 1.42 12.01
N LEU A 109 10.39 2.51 12.54
CA LEU A 109 9.42 3.35 11.82
C LEU A 109 10.10 4.15 10.70
N THR A 110 11.28 4.70 10.95
CA THR A 110 12.05 5.46 9.94
C THR A 110 12.77 4.55 8.95
N SER A 111 13.10 3.31 9.35
CA SER A 111 13.67 2.29 8.48
C SER A 111 14.92 2.75 7.70
N GLU A 112 15.82 3.52 8.32
CA GLU A 112 17.07 4.03 7.71
C GLU A 112 17.90 2.97 6.96
N TYR A 113 17.82 1.70 7.36
CA TYR A 113 18.49 0.60 6.66
C TYR A 113 17.98 0.40 5.22
N GLY A 114 16.73 0.78 4.94
CA GLY A 114 16.10 0.73 3.63
C GLY A 114 16.38 1.95 2.75
N LYS A 115 17.18 2.90 3.22
CA LYS A 115 17.63 4.04 2.42
C LYS A 115 18.40 3.56 1.18
N PRO A 116 17.98 3.92 -0.04
CA PRO A 116 18.65 3.47 -1.25
C PRO A 116 20.09 3.98 -1.37
N SER A 117 21.01 3.09 -1.73
CA SER A 117 22.40 3.41 -2.07
C SER A 117 22.77 2.76 -3.40
N GLY A 118 23.20 3.58 -4.36
CA GLY A 118 23.48 3.11 -5.73
C GLY A 118 22.27 2.48 -6.43
N GLY A 119 21.05 2.86 -6.06
CA GLY A 119 19.80 2.26 -6.55
C GLY A 119 19.27 1.11 -5.70
N LEU A 120 20.08 0.50 -4.83
CA LEU A 120 19.67 -0.65 -4.03
C LEU A 120 19.14 -0.20 -2.65
N SER A 121 17.93 -0.64 -2.31
CA SER A 121 17.44 -0.64 -0.91
C SER A 121 17.62 -2.03 -0.30
N ALA A 122 18.00 -2.11 0.98
CA ALA A 122 18.03 -3.37 1.71
C ALA A 122 16.62 -3.91 1.98
N ALA A 123 15.60 -3.05 2.04
CA ALA A 123 14.21 -3.45 2.10
C ALA A 123 13.73 -3.90 0.70
N PRO A 124 13.16 -5.11 0.58
CA PRO A 124 12.69 -5.62 -0.71
C PRO A 124 11.35 -5.02 -1.11
N ALA A 125 11.19 -4.71 -2.40
CA ALA A 125 9.88 -4.43 -2.98
C ALA A 125 9.04 -5.71 -3.11
N THR A 126 7.72 -5.56 -3.24
CA THR A 126 6.81 -6.69 -3.50
C THR A 126 6.23 -6.57 -4.90
N LEU A 127 6.60 -7.48 -5.80
CA LEU A 127 6.10 -7.50 -7.18
C LEU A 127 4.97 -8.51 -7.31
N VAL A 128 3.83 -8.09 -7.88
CA VAL A 128 2.68 -8.98 -8.14
C VAL A 128 2.27 -8.87 -9.59
N ALA A 129 2.38 -9.96 -10.34
CA ALA A 129 1.88 -10.04 -11.71
C ALA A 129 0.47 -10.65 -11.77
N VAL A 130 -0.40 -10.04 -12.58
CA VAL A 130 -1.79 -10.44 -12.77
C VAL A 130 -2.08 -10.60 -14.26
N GLN A 131 -2.26 -11.84 -14.70
CA GLN A 131 -2.67 -12.09 -16.09
C GLN A 131 -4.16 -11.78 -16.26
N LYS A 132 -4.47 -10.76 -17.07
CA LYS A 132 -5.86 -10.35 -17.36
C LYS A 132 -6.46 -11.17 -18.49
N ASN A 133 -5.67 -11.42 -19.55
CA ASN A 133 -6.07 -12.22 -20.70
C ASN A 133 -4.82 -12.76 -21.45
N ALA A 134 -5.00 -13.24 -22.69
CA ALA A 134 -3.92 -13.83 -23.48
C ALA A 134 -2.77 -12.85 -23.80
N THR A 135 -3.07 -11.56 -23.92
CA THR A 135 -2.11 -10.53 -24.34
C THR A 135 -1.78 -9.52 -23.24
N THR A 136 -2.64 -9.40 -22.22
CA THR A 136 -2.54 -8.37 -21.19
C THR A 136 -2.13 -8.93 -19.82
N VAL A 137 -1.08 -8.36 -19.25
CA VAL A 137 -0.62 -8.61 -17.88
C VAL A 137 -0.40 -7.28 -17.18
N ASP A 138 -0.95 -7.12 -15.99
CA ASP A 138 -0.61 -5.99 -15.12
C ASP A 138 0.44 -6.45 -14.13
N VAL A 139 1.49 -5.66 -13.94
CA VAL A 139 2.52 -5.89 -12.92
C VAL A 139 2.48 -4.75 -11.93
N PHE A 140 2.27 -5.09 -10.66
CA PHE A 140 2.26 -4.18 -9.54
C PHE A 140 3.62 -4.24 -8.85
N TYR A 141 4.17 -3.06 -8.56
CA TYR A 141 5.40 -2.84 -7.81
C TYR A 141 4.99 -2.16 -6.51
N PHE A 142 4.76 -2.95 -5.48
CA PHE A 142 4.37 -2.47 -4.16
C PHE A 142 5.61 -2.07 -3.36
N PHE A 143 5.47 -0.92 -2.69
CA PHE A 143 6.44 -0.36 -1.77
C PHE A 143 5.80 -0.33 -0.38
N PHE A 144 6.55 -0.78 0.61
CA PHE A 144 6.09 -0.81 2.00
C PHE A 144 6.97 0.12 2.83
N TYR A 145 6.33 0.93 3.67
CA TYR A 145 6.99 1.79 4.64
C TYR A 145 6.43 1.44 6.01
N SER A 146 7.25 1.49 7.06
CA SER A 146 6.75 1.20 8.41
C SER A 146 5.98 2.37 9.03
N TYR A 147 6.01 3.53 8.38
CA TYR A 147 5.36 4.74 8.82
C TYR A 147 5.04 5.63 7.62
N ASN A 148 3.91 6.33 7.69
CA ASN A 148 3.51 7.41 6.82
C ASN A 148 3.47 8.71 7.63
N TYR A 149 4.16 9.73 7.13
CA TYR A 149 4.06 11.08 7.65
C TYR A 149 3.22 11.91 6.70
N GLY A 150 1.99 12.24 7.07
CA GLY A 150 1.04 12.88 6.15
C GLY A 150 1.23 14.40 6.00
N GLY A 151 2.21 14.98 6.71
CA GLY A 151 2.65 16.36 6.52
C GLY A 151 1.94 17.40 7.38
N ASN A 152 2.56 18.57 7.54
CA ASN A 152 2.01 19.66 8.34
C ASN A 152 1.11 20.61 7.51
N VAL A 153 -0.04 21.00 8.05
CA VAL A 153 -0.93 22.07 7.58
C VAL A 153 -0.88 23.24 8.56
N LEU A 154 -0.29 24.36 8.14
CA LEU A 154 0.24 25.35 9.08
C LEU A 154 1.24 24.71 10.06
N GLN A 155 2.16 25.47 10.63
CA GLN A 155 3.33 24.91 11.34
C GLN A 155 3.02 23.98 12.53
N PHE A 156 1.75 23.86 12.95
CA PHE A 156 1.31 23.17 14.16
C PHE A 156 0.20 22.13 13.95
N LEU A 157 -0.42 22.00 12.76
CA LEU A 157 -1.33 20.87 12.47
C LEU A 157 -0.62 19.88 11.57
N ASN A 158 -0.87 18.61 11.81
CA ASN A 158 -0.42 17.47 11.02
C ASN A 158 -1.60 16.50 10.85
N PHE A 159 -1.71 15.88 9.68
CA PHE A 159 -2.78 14.96 9.34
C PHE A 159 -2.21 13.72 8.67
N ASP A 160 -2.97 12.63 8.73
CA ASP A 160 -2.72 11.38 8.02
C ASP A 160 -1.42 10.64 8.42
N ASP A 161 -0.94 10.87 9.65
CA ASP A 161 0.14 10.07 10.20
C ASP A 161 -0.38 8.67 10.53
N HIS A 162 0.28 7.63 10.02
CA HIS A 162 -0.11 6.25 10.32
C HIS A 162 1.08 5.30 10.33
N VAL A 163 1.01 4.31 11.23
CA VAL A 163 1.94 3.18 11.24
C VAL A 163 1.61 2.31 10.03
N GLY A 164 2.67 1.87 9.36
CA GLY A 164 2.65 1.07 8.13
C GLY A 164 2.00 1.77 6.95
N ASP A 165 2.51 1.51 5.76
CA ASP A 165 2.02 2.16 4.55
C ASP A 165 2.28 1.29 3.30
N TRP A 166 1.29 1.25 2.41
CA TRP A 166 1.32 0.47 1.18
C TRP A 166 0.97 1.36 -0.01
N GLU A 167 2.01 1.66 -0.78
CA GLU A 167 1.94 2.41 -2.02
C GLU A 167 2.40 1.53 -3.20
N HIS A 168 2.01 1.86 -4.43
CA HIS A 168 2.36 1.07 -5.59
C HIS A 168 2.38 1.83 -6.92
N VAL A 169 3.25 1.32 -7.80
CA VAL A 169 3.17 1.57 -9.23
C VAL A 169 2.61 0.32 -9.90
N MET A 170 1.68 0.46 -10.84
CA MET A 170 1.27 -0.64 -11.71
C MET A 170 1.62 -0.31 -13.15
N ILE A 171 2.25 -1.26 -13.86
CA ILE A 171 2.50 -1.16 -15.30
C ILE A 171 1.65 -2.22 -16.00
N ARG A 172 0.79 -1.77 -16.93
CA ARG A 172 0.06 -2.65 -17.84
C ARG A 172 0.94 -2.97 -19.04
N PHE A 173 1.09 -4.25 -19.32
CA PHE A 173 1.76 -4.77 -20.51
C PHE A 173 0.72 -5.35 -21.47
N VAL A 174 0.82 -4.99 -22.74
CA VAL A 174 0.05 -5.56 -23.85
C VAL A 174 1.03 -6.14 -24.86
N ASP A 175 0.88 -7.42 -25.17
CA ASP A 175 1.80 -8.17 -26.03
C ASP A 175 3.26 -8.06 -25.56
N SER A 176 3.45 -8.16 -24.24
CA SER A 176 4.76 -8.04 -23.55
C SER A 176 5.43 -6.67 -23.67
N LYS A 177 4.73 -5.64 -24.14
CA LYS A 177 5.22 -4.25 -24.23
C LYS A 177 4.50 -3.37 -23.23
N PRO A 178 5.19 -2.44 -22.55
CA PRO A 178 4.54 -1.56 -21.60
C PRO A 178 3.58 -0.60 -22.33
N TYR A 179 2.36 -0.49 -21.80
CA TYR A 179 1.25 0.26 -22.41
C TYR A 179 0.86 1.48 -21.58
N ALA A 180 0.60 1.27 -20.28
CA ALA A 180 0.18 2.34 -19.37
C ALA A 180 0.77 2.10 -17.98
N VAL A 181 0.85 3.17 -17.19
CA VAL A 181 1.30 3.18 -15.81
C VAL A 181 0.19 3.77 -14.94
N TYR A 182 -0.08 3.17 -13.79
CA TYR A 182 -0.87 3.75 -12.71
C TYR A 182 0.06 4.02 -11.54
N LEU A 183 -0.09 5.20 -10.94
CA LEU A 183 0.66 5.67 -9.79
C LEU A 183 -0.32 5.90 -8.65
N SER A 184 -0.21 5.13 -7.56
CA SER A 184 -1.06 5.33 -6.39
C SER A 184 -0.72 6.64 -5.68
N GLN A 185 -1.75 7.30 -5.18
CA GLN A 185 -1.65 8.58 -4.50
C GLN A 185 -2.65 8.53 -3.34
N HIS A 186 -2.16 8.19 -2.15
CA HIS A 186 -2.99 8.04 -0.97
C HIS A 186 -4.08 6.97 -1.23
N GLY A 187 -5.34 7.28 -0.92
CA GLY A 187 -6.50 6.42 -1.25
C GLY A 187 -6.95 6.42 -2.72
N ALA A 188 -6.16 6.95 -3.66
CA ALA A 188 -6.50 7.04 -5.08
C ALA A 188 -5.23 6.91 -5.97
N GLY A 189 -5.20 7.59 -7.13
CA GLY A 189 -4.05 7.56 -8.02
C GLY A 189 -4.37 8.03 -9.43
N SER A 190 -3.34 8.17 -10.26
CA SER A 190 -3.44 8.69 -11.63
C SER A 190 -2.81 7.72 -12.63
N ALA A 191 -3.42 7.60 -13.82
CA ALA A 191 -2.92 6.73 -14.89
C ALA A 191 -2.41 7.54 -16.09
N TYR A 192 -1.31 7.08 -16.68
CA TYR A 192 -0.63 7.72 -17.80
C TYR A 192 -0.28 6.68 -18.86
N PHE A 193 -0.28 7.07 -20.12
CA PHE A 193 0.32 6.24 -21.16
C PHE A 193 1.80 6.06 -20.87
N TYR A 194 2.32 4.85 -21.03
CA TYR A 194 3.73 4.60 -20.71
C TYR A 194 4.67 5.52 -21.48
N SER A 195 4.32 5.87 -22.72
CA SER A 195 5.12 6.71 -23.60
C SER A 195 5.32 8.15 -23.12
N VAL A 196 4.52 8.64 -22.17
CA VAL A 196 4.55 10.06 -21.76
C VAL A 196 5.38 10.30 -20.51
N LEU A 197 5.67 9.25 -19.74
CA LEU A 197 6.55 9.37 -18.58
C LEU A 197 8.00 9.58 -19.01
N GLU A 198 8.74 10.34 -18.22
CA GLU A 198 10.20 10.37 -18.27
C GLU A 198 10.78 8.94 -18.21
N LYS A 199 11.93 8.74 -18.87
CA LYS A 199 12.61 7.44 -18.94
C LYS A 199 14.04 7.49 -18.43
N ASN A 200 14.42 6.47 -17.65
CA ASN A 200 15.81 6.11 -17.44
C ASN A 200 16.11 4.86 -18.29
N GLY A 201 16.80 5.05 -19.41
CA GLY A 201 16.88 4.04 -20.46
C GLY A 201 15.48 3.71 -20.99
N GLN A 202 15.02 2.48 -20.80
CA GLN A 202 13.69 2.04 -21.21
C GLN A 202 12.64 2.09 -20.10
N ARG A 203 13.04 2.33 -18.85
CA ARG A 203 12.22 2.22 -17.63
C ARG A 203 11.51 3.53 -17.31
N PRO A 204 10.26 3.54 -16.80
CA PRO A 204 9.59 4.78 -16.43
C PRO A 204 10.24 5.34 -15.16
N VAL A 205 10.45 6.65 -15.13
CA VAL A 205 10.83 7.36 -13.90
C VAL A 205 9.55 7.71 -13.14
N THR A 206 9.57 7.45 -11.84
CA THR A 206 8.49 7.81 -10.92
C THR A 206 9.08 8.48 -9.68
N TYR A 207 8.27 9.29 -9.02
CA TYR A 207 8.71 10.10 -7.89
C TYR A 207 7.82 9.85 -6.68
N VAL A 208 8.41 9.53 -5.54
CA VAL A 208 7.71 9.27 -4.28
C VAL A 208 7.74 10.55 -3.45
N ALA A 209 6.57 10.98 -2.98
CA ALA A 209 6.43 12.14 -2.13
C ALA A 209 7.09 11.94 -0.77
N HIS A 210 7.66 13.01 -0.24
CA HIS A 210 8.23 13.03 1.10
C HIS A 210 7.19 12.62 2.15
N GLY A 211 7.48 11.56 2.92
CA GLY A 211 6.71 11.13 4.07
C GLY A 211 5.36 10.46 3.76
N GLY A 212 4.57 11.06 2.87
CA GLY A 212 3.24 10.55 2.45
C GLY A 212 3.30 9.44 1.38
N HIS A 213 4.49 9.18 0.83
CA HIS A 213 4.85 8.14 -0.13
C HIS A 213 4.00 7.98 -1.41
N ALA A 214 3.06 8.87 -1.67
CA ALA A 214 2.30 8.93 -2.91
C ALA A 214 3.24 9.02 -4.13
N ASN A 215 2.84 8.37 -5.22
CA ASN A 215 3.64 8.21 -6.43
C ASN A 215 3.18 9.18 -7.52
N TYR A 216 4.15 9.88 -8.13
CA TYR A 216 3.92 10.92 -9.11
C TYR A 216 4.79 10.74 -10.35
N ALA A 217 4.28 11.26 -11.47
CA ALA A 217 4.95 11.19 -12.76
C ALA A 217 6.02 12.28 -12.92
N THR A 218 5.95 13.35 -12.13
CA THR A 218 6.85 14.50 -12.17
C THR A 218 7.48 14.79 -10.81
N ALA A 219 8.61 15.49 -10.85
CA ALA A 219 9.19 16.16 -9.70
C ALA A 219 8.50 17.51 -9.46
N GLY A 220 8.57 18.02 -8.23
CA GLY A 220 8.06 19.32 -7.81
C GLY A 220 6.89 19.23 -6.85
N THR A 221 6.15 20.32 -6.71
CA THR A 221 4.93 20.38 -5.92
C THR A 221 3.80 19.64 -6.64
N GLN A 222 3.13 18.76 -5.91
CA GLN A 222 2.02 17.96 -6.38
C GLN A 222 0.76 18.39 -5.63
N GLU A 223 -0.15 19.03 -6.35
CA GLU A 223 -1.40 19.55 -5.80
C GLU A 223 -2.46 18.45 -5.72
N TYR A 224 -2.88 18.08 -4.51
CA TYR A 224 -4.01 17.20 -4.29
C TYR A 224 -4.97 17.80 -3.27
N THR A 225 -6.28 17.65 -3.52
CA THR A 225 -7.34 18.37 -2.81
C THR A 225 -7.74 17.66 -1.51
N ILE A 226 -6.79 17.36 -0.63
CA ILE A 226 -7.09 17.03 0.77
C ILE A 226 -7.05 18.32 1.60
N ALA A 227 -7.89 18.42 2.63
CA ALA A 227 -8.04 19.63 3.47
C ALA A 227 -8.23 20.93 2.65
N ALA A 228 -9.16 20.93 1.68
CA ALA A 228 -9.44 22.08 0.80
C ALA A 228 -8.24 22.57 -0.06
N GLY A 229 -7.21 21.73 -0.28
CA GLY A 229 -6.01 22.11 -1.03
C GLY A 229 -4.94 22.78 -0.18
N LEU A 230 -5.00 22.62 1.15
CA LEU A 230 -3.98 23.13 2.08
C LEU A 230 -2.80 22.16 2.25
N ILE A 231 -2.91 20.93 1.77
CA ILE A 231 -1.83 19.92 1.79
C ILE A 231 -1.34 19.71 0.36
N THR A 232 -0.03 19.76 0.20
CA THR A 232 0.66 19.50 -1.07
C THR A 232 1.78 18.51 -0.85
N ASP A 233 1.96 17.59 -1.78
CA ASP A 233 3.07 16.64 -1.75
C ASP A 233 4.26 17.28 -2.45
N THR A 234 5.47 16.93 -2.02
CA THR A 234 6.69 17.40 -2.67
C THR A 234 7.54 16.22 -3.09
N THR A 235 7.94 16.23 -4.36
CA THR A 235 8.78 15.21 -4.97
C THR A 235 10.03 15.83 -5.60
N ASP A 236 11.14 15.09 -5.64
CA ASP A 236 12.34 15.49 -6.36
C ASP A 236 13.20 14.27 -6.78
N LYS A 237 14.36 14.54 -7.40
CA LYS A 237 15.36 13.51 -7.73
C LYS A 237 16.32 13.27 -6.57
N GLY A 238 15.79 12.87 -5.43
CA GLY A 238 16.57 12.51 -4.25
C GLY A 238 17.25 11.15 -4.38
N PHE A 239 16.79 10.17 -3.59
CA PHE A 239 17.40 8.84 -3.55
C PHE A 239 16.88 7.98 -4.69
N ALA A 240 17.73 7.75 -5.70
CA ALA A 240 17.43 6.81 -6.77
C ALA A 240 17.26 5.39 -6.20
N TRP A 241 16.18 4.73 -6.60
CA TRP A 241 15.79 3.41 -6.15
C TRP A 241 15.34 2.54 -7.33
N ASP A 242 15.92 1.35 -7.40
CA ASP A 242 15.65 0.33 -8.39
C ASP A 242 15.01 -0.89 -7.71
N PRO A 243 13.66 -1.01 -7.73
CA PRO A 243 12.95 -2.15 -7.14
C PRO A 243 13.31 -3.50 -7.76
N ALA A 244 13.90 -3.53 -8.95
CA ALA A 244 14.31 -4.79 -9.60
C ALA A 244 15.60 -5.38 -9.00
N LEU A 245 16.34 -4.64 -8.18
CA LEU A 245 17.57 -5.14 -7.54
C LEU A 245 17.30 -6.00 -6.28
N ASN A 246 16.18 -5.79 -5.60
CA ASN A 246 15.81 -6.50 -4.38
C ASN A 246 14.29 -6.58 -4.24
N TYR A 247 13.72 -7.77 -4.46
CA TYR A 247 12.26 -7.95 -4.42
C TYR A 247 11.82 -9.38 -4.09
N ARG A 248 10.59 -9.49 -3.59
CA ARG A 248 9.79 -10.72 -3.55
C ARG A 248 8.77 -10.69 -4.69
N GLY A 249 8.72 -11.72 -5.54
CA GLY A 249 7.86 -11.73 -6.72
C GLY A 249 6.75 -12.78 -6.65
N TYR A 250 5.55 -12.42 -7.08
CA TYR A 250 4.35 -13.26 -6.97
C TYR A 250 3.47 -13.18 -8.22
N TRP A 251 2.71 -14.25 -8.45
CA TRP A 251 1.52 -14.21 -9.29
C TRP A 251 0.27 -14.06 -8.41
N TYR A 252 -0.72 -13.34 -8.91
CA TYR A 252 -2.07 -13.36 -8.36
C TYR A 252 -3.07 -13.80 -9.44
N ASP A 253 -3.88 -14.79 -9.12
CA ASP A 253 -5.00 -15.23 -9.95
C ASP A 253 -6.32 -14.64 -9.43
N PRO A 254 -6.95 -13.69 -10.14
CA PRO A 254 -8.18 -13.06 -9.69
C PRO A 254 -9.38 -14.01 -9.67
N ALA A 255 -9.35 -15.11 -10.45
CA ALA A 255 -10.45 -16.07 -10.47
C ALA A 255 -10.46 -16.95 -9.21
N SER A 256 -9.29 -17.43 -8.79
CA SER A 256 -9.12 -18.24 -7.58
C SER A 256 -8.76 -17.44 -6.34
N LYS A 257 -8.54 -16.12 -6.47
CA LYS A 257 -8.07 -15.21 -5.40
C LYS A 257 -6.85 -15.74 -4.67
N THR A 258 -5.89 -16.28 -5.41
CA THR A 258 -4.73 -16.97 -4.84
C THR A 258 -3.44 -16.32 -5.30
N PHE A 259 -2.53 -16.11 -4.34
CA PHE A 259 -1.15 -15.74 -4.62
C PHE A 259 -0.25 -16.99 -4.71
N THR A 260 0.71 -16.97 -5.62
CA THR A 260 1.75 -18.00 -5.74
C THR A 260 3.11 -17.34 -5.91
N SER A 261 4.16 -17.95 -5.36
CA SER A 261 5.52 -17.44 -5.54
C SER A 261 5.92 -17.45 -7.02
N ALA A 262 6.64 -16.41 -7.44
CA ALA A 262 7.21 -16.24 -8.78
C ALA A 262 8.73 -15.96 -8.71
N GLY A 263 9.36 -16.27 -7.57
CA GLY A 263 10.77 -15.98 -7.30
C GLY A 263 11.04 -14.50 -7.05
N GLY A 264 12.29 -14.17 -6.74
CA GLY A 264 12.71 -12.82 -6.39
C GLY A 264 14.17 -12.55 -6.71
N ALA A 265 14.65 -11.38 -6.31
CA ALA A 265 16.06 -11.01 -6.40
C ALA A 265 16.55 -10.41 -5.08
N GLY A 266 17.87 -10.42 -4.88
CA GLY A 266 18.50 -9.88 -3.67
C GLY A 266 18.10 -10.63 -2.40
N THR A 267 18.11 -9.91 -1.27
CA THR A 267 17.71 -10.43 0.04
C THR A 267 16.26 -10.92 0.03
N GLY A 268 15.34 -10.15 -0.56
CA GLY A 268 13.93 -10.52 -0.65
C GLY A 268 13.72 -11.84 -1.38
N GLY A 269 14.40 -12.06 -2.51
CA GLY A 269 14.34 -13.33 -3.23
C GLY A 269 14.90 -14.51 -2.43
N ALA A 270 15.96 -14.30 -1.66
CA ALA A 270 16.54 -15.34 -0.80
C ALA A 270 15.61 -15.72 0.36
N GLU A 271 15.00 -14.74 1.02
CA GLU A 271 14.08 -14.95 2.14
C GLU A 271 12.76 -15.59 1.68
N GLN A 272 12.22 -15.13 0.55
CA GLN A 272 10.99 -15.64 -0.06
C GLN A 272 11.03 -17.16 -0.30
N ALA A 273 12.21 -17.76 -0.50
CA ALA A 273 12.36 -19.19 -0.71
C ALA A 273 11.80 -20.05 0.44
N THR A 274 11.68 -19.48 1.64
CA THR A 274 11.14 -20.15 2.83
C THR A 274 9.77 -19.61 3.25
N GLU A 275 9.27 -18.56 2.59
CA GLU A 275 8.00 -17.93 2.88
C GLU A 275 6.85 -18.56 2.09
N THR A 276 5.62 -18.41 2.59
CA THR A 276 4.42 -18.69 1.78
C THR A 276 3.93 -17.40 1.13
N ALA A 277 3.27 -17.48 -0.02
CA ALA A 277 2.63 -16.32 -0.64
C ALA A 277 1.32 -15.91 0.06
N THR A 278 0.87 -16.68 1.06
CA THR A 278 -0.48 -16.51 1.60
C THR A 278 -0.64 -15.20 2.33
N TRP A 279 0.38 -14.67 3.01
CA TRP A 279 0.32 -13.42 3.79
C TRP A 279 -0.19 -12.21 2.99
N LEU A 280 -0.03 -12.24 1.66
CA LEU A 280 -0.57 -11.20 0.76
C LEU A 280 -2.10 -11.14 0.76
N ASN A 281 -2.79 -12.19 1.20
CA ASN A 281 -4.25 -12.21 1.38
C ASN A 281 -4.71 -11.52 2.67
N TRP A 282 -3.79 -10.98 3.47
CA TRP A 282 -4.15 -10.31 4.72
C TRP A 282 -5.00 -9.07 4.45
N LEU A 283 -6.15 -8.99 5.11
CA LEU A 283 -7.15 -7.92 4.97
C LEU A 283 -7.29 -7.04 6.22
N GLY A 284 -6.53 -7.29 7.28
CA GLY A 284 -6.45 -6.38 8.41
C GLY A 284 -5.55 -5.18 8.13
N GLN A 285 -5.44 -4.29 9.10
CA GLN A 285 -4.69 -3.05 8.99
C GLN A 285 -3.20 -3.29 9.23
N TRP A 286 -2.37 -2.76 8.33
CA TRP A 286 -0.92 -2.67 8.50
C TRP A 286 -0.58 -1.43 9.33
N GLY A 287 -1.08 -1.39 10.55
CA GLY A 287 -0.92 -0.25 11.44
C GLY A 287 -2.01 -0.19 12.49
N ASP A 288 -1.93 0.83 13.33
CA ASP A 288 -2.86 1.16 14.39
C ASP A 288 -4.29 1.35 13.84
N ALA A 289 -5.30 1.05 14.67
CA ALA A 289 -6.64 1.54 14.43
C ALA A 289 -6.71 3.05 14.69
N GLN A 290 -7.61 3.75 13.98
CA GLN A 290 -7.80 5.18 14.20
C GLN A 290 -8.20 5.45 15.66
N TYR A 291 -7.49 6.39 16.30
CA TYR A 291 -7.74 6.76 17.68
C TYR A 291 -9.05 7.55 17.83
N PRO A 292 -9.73 7.47 18.99
CA PRO A 292 -10.86 8.34 19.30
C PRO A 292 -10.45 9.82 19.31
N ASN A 293 -11.30 10.69 18.77
CA ASN A 293 -11.07 12.13 18.77
C ASN A 293 -10.89 12.68 20.20
N GLY A 294 -9.92 13.59 20.40
CA GLY A 294 -9.59 14.18 21.70
C GLY A 294 -8.72 13.30 22.61
N GLN A 295 -8.36 12.08 22.18
CA GLN A 295 -7.50 11.19 22.98
C GLN A 295 -6.09 11.10 22.41
N ASN A 296 -5.08 11.04 23.27
CA ASN A 296 -3.68 10.79 22.89
C ASN A 296 -3.07 11.78 21.90
N GLY A 297 -3.61 13.00 21.78
CA GLY A 297 -3.17 13.98 20.77
C GLY A 297 -3.90 13.86 19.43
N GLN A 298 -4.92 13.00 19.35
CA GLN A 298 -5.82 12.89 18.21
C GLN A 298 -6.72 14.12 18.12
N TYR A 299 -6.74 14.72 16.94
CA TYR A 299 -7.78 15.63 16.49
C TYR A 299 -8.22 15.22 15.08
N CYS A 300 -9.44 15.56 14.71
CA CYS A 300 -9.92 15.41 13.34
C CYS A 300 -10.59 16.71 12.88
N LEU A 301 -10.16 17.21 11.72
CA LEU A 301 -10.63 18.44 11.10
C LEU A 301 -10.86 18.16 9.61
N PHE A 302 -11.94 18.71 9.03
CA PHE A 302 -12.24 18.56 7.59
C PHE A 302 -12.30 17.11 7.08
N SER A 303 -12.73 16.16 7.93
CA SER A 303 -12.74 14.71 7.67
C SER A 303 -11.37 14.03 7.58
N GLU A 304 -10.30 14.76 7.91
CA GLU A 304 -8.95 14.21 8.07
C GLU A 304 -8.59 14.21 9.57
N CYS A 305 -7.73 13.29 9.94
CA CYS A 305 -7.38 13.01 11.33
C CYS A 305 -5.87 13.08 11.49
N HIS A 306 -5.39 13.54 12.65
CA HIS A 306 -3.95 13.59 12.94
C HIS A 306 -3.33 12.21 12.76
N TYR A 307 -3.77 11.23 13.54
CA TYR A 307 -3.45 9.84 13.29
C TYR A 307 -4.58 9.15 12.54
N ALA A 308 -4.24 8.55 11.40
CA ALA A 308 -5.13 7.73 10.60
C ALA A 308 -4.92 6.25 10.92
N ALA A 309 -5.87 5.40 10.49
CA ALA A 309 -5.68 3.96 10.57
C ALA A 309 -4.69 3.49 9.51
N GLY A 310 -3.85 2.50 9.84
CA GLY A 310 -2.96 1.88 8.86
C GLY A 310 -3.74 1.25 7.69
N PRO A 311 -3.19 1.25 6.47
CA PRO A 311 -3.89 0.76 5.29
C PRO A 311 -4.01 -0.77 5.27
N THR A 312 -4.93 -1.28 4.45
CA THR A 312 -4.98 -2.69 4.08
C THR A 312 -3.88 -3.05 3.08
N GLY A 313 -3.57 -4.35 2.99
CA GLY A 313 -2.48 -4.87 2.17
C GLY A 313 -2.79 -5.01 0.67
N PRO A 314 -1.84 -5.59 -0.10
CA PRO A 314 -1.90 -5.65 -1.56
C PRO A 314 -3.18 -6.25 -2.17
N VAL A 315 -3.78 -7.27 -1.55
CA VAL A 315 -5.00 -7.91 -2.07
C VAL A 315 -6.19 -6.95 -2.17
N ASP A 316 -6.23 -5.90 -1.35
CA ASP A 316 -7.32 -4.94 -1.28
C ASP A 316 -7.19 -3.81 -2.33
N LYS A 317 -6.07 -3.74 -3.06
CA LYS A 317 -5.76 -2.69 -4.06
C LYS A 317 -6.33 -2.97 -5.45
N ASN A 318 -7.51 -3.60 -5.48
CA ASN A 318 -8.24 -4.02 -6.69
C ASN A 318 -7.34 -4.66 -7.77
N LEU A 319 -6.57 -5.70 -7.41
CA LEU A 319 -5.61 -6.37 -8.30
C LEU A 319 -6.26 -6.97 -9.56
N GLY A 320 -7.54 -7.34 -9.46
CA GLY A 320 -8.33 -7.96 -10.51
C GLY A 320 -8.90 -7.00 -11.56
N ARG A 321 -8.80 -5.67 -11.36
CA ARG A 321 -9.43 -4.64 -12.20
C ARG A 321 -9.25 -4.82 -13.70
N ALA A 322 -10.28 -4.46 -14.49
CA ALA A 322 -10.22 -4.45 -15.94
C ALA A 322 -9.58 -3.15 -16.46
N ALA A 323 -9.92 -2.01 -15.87
CA ALA A 323 -9.30 -0.72 -16.18
C ALA A 323 -7.84 -0.63 -15.70
N VAL A 324 -7.09 0.38 -16.16
CA VAL A 324 -5.74 0.67 -15.65
C VAL A 324 -5.83 1.28 -14.24
N CYS A 325 -6.79 2.20 -14.06
CA CYS A 325 -7.05 2.90 -12.82
C CYS A 325 -7.74 2.00 -11.80
N GLU A 326 -7.41 2.20 -10.53
CA GLU A 326 -8.00 1.43 -9.42
C GLU A 326 -9.51 1.62 -9.30
N ASN A 327 -9.99 2.87 -9.46
CA ASN A 327 -11.41 3.17 -9.65
C ASN A 327 -11.78 3.04 -11.13
N GLU A 328 -12.51 1.97 -11.46
CA GLU A 328 -12.84 1.63 -12.85
C GLU A 328 -13.95 2.51 -13.44
N SER A 329 -14.76 3.17 -12.60
CA SER A 329 -15.92 3.96 -13.06
C SER A 329 -15.55 5.25 -13.80
N LYS A 330 -14.33 5.76 -13.58
CA LYS A 330 -13.80 7.00 -14.14
C LYS A 330 -12.30 6.85 -14.38
N CYS A 331 -11.93 6.01 -15.34
CA CYS A 331 -10.52 5.77 -15.66
C CYS A 331 -10.05 6.61 -16.84
N THR A 332 -9.30 7.66 -16.55
CA THR A 332 -8.61 8.49 -17.53
C THR A 332 -7.15 8.10 -17.58
N ILE A 333 -6.63 7.86 -18.79
CA ILE A 333 -5.21 7.59 -19.03
C ILE A 333 -4.63 8.81 -19.75
N PHE A 334 -3.84 9.61 -19.05
CA PHE A 334 -3.29 10.84 -19.59
C PHE A 334 -2.27 10.56 -20.69
N ASN A 335 -2.40 11.30 -21.79
CA ASN A 335 -1.46 11.32 -22.91
C ASN A 335 -0.52 12.54 -22.89
N ASN A 336 -0.63 13.37 -21.86
CA ASN A 336 0.26 14.47 -21.55
C ASN A 336 0.58 14.41 -20.05
N ILE A 337 1.87 14.43 -19.72
CA ILE A 337 2.33 14.35 -18.33
C ILE A 337 1.98 15.62 -17.53
N ASP A 338 1.82 16.76 -18.23
CA ASP A 338 1.46 18.05 -17.65
C ASP A 338 -0.07 18.24 -17.56
N ASP A 339 -0.86 17.21 -17.90
CA ASP A 339 -2.31 17.28 -17.80
C ASP A 339 -2.77 17.11 -16.35
N LEU A 340 -3.24 18.21 -15.77
CA LEU A 340 -3.78 18.28 -14.41
C LEU A 340 -5.33 18.27 -14.37
N THR A 341 -6.00 18.11 -15.52
CA THR A 341 -7.44 18.37 -15.65
C THR A 341 -8.32 17.32 -14.97
N GLU A 342 -7.86 16.07 -14.88
CA GLU A 342 -8.65 14.96 -14.33
C GLU A 342 -7.88 14.03 -13.39
N GLN A 343 -6.74 14.45 -12.80
CA GLN A 343 -6.07 13.60 -11.81
C GLN A 343 -7.12 13.06 -10.84
N THR A 344 -7.19 11.73 -10.70
CA THR A 344 -8.23 11.03 -9.93
C THR A 344 -7.97 11.30 -8.46
N LYS A 345 -8.27 12.54 -8.06
CA LYS A 345 -8.13 13.07 -6.72
C LYS A 345 -9.04 12.27 -5.81
N ARG A 346 -8.58 12.00 -4.59
CA ARG A 346 -9.44 11.59 -3.47
C ARG A 346 -10.47 12.70 -3.25
N ARG A 347 -11.55 12.71 -4.03
CA ARG A 347 -12.73 13.54 -3.78
C ARG A 347 -13.54 12.83 -2.71
N ARG A 348 -13.10 12.90 -1.46
CA ARG A 348 -14.12 12.91 -0.40
C ARG A 348 -14.89 14.19 -0.63
N GLU A 349 -16.22 14.08 -0.67
CA GLU A 349 -17.09 15.25 -0.66
C GLU A 349 -16.51 16.19 0.38
N ALA A 350 -16.02 17.35 -0.05
CA ALA A 350 -15.65 18.38 0.90
C ALA A 350 -16.87 18.51 1.80
N VAL A 351 -16.73 18.21 3.08
CA VAL A 351 -17.63 18.82 4.05
C VAL A 351 -17.41 20.29 3.79
N MET A 352 -18.37 20.86 3.09
CA MET A 352 -18.34 22.23 2.66
C MET A 352 -18.17 23.04 3.94
N CYS A 353 -16.97 23.60 4.17
CA CYS A 353 -16.93 24.95 4.72
C CYS A 353 -17.94 25.71 3.86
N GLY A 354 -18.98 26.28 4.47
CA GLY A 354 -20.00 27.01 3.75
C GLY A 354 -19.32 27.94 2.74
N SER A 355 -19.74 27.88 1.49
CA SER A 355 -19.45 28.89 0.46
C SER A 355 -18.09 29.64 0.55
N GLY A 356 -16.94 28.96 0.53
CA GLY A 356 -15.67 29.63 0.22
C GLY A 356 -14.41 29.07 0.87
N VAL A 357 -13.30 29.12 0.13
CA VAL A 357 -11.93 28.79 0.58
C VAL A 357 -11.51 29.71 1.75
N ASP A 358 -12.08 30.92 1.82
CA ASP A 358 -11.82 31.91 2.86
C ASP A 358 -12.35 31.50 4.24
N GLU A 359 -13.46 30.74 4.33
CA GLU A 359 -13.99 30.26 5.62
C GLU A 359 -13.13 29.15 6.23
N CYS A 360 -12.60 28.24 5.40
CA CYS A 360 -11.65 27.24 5.87
C CYS A 360 -10.34 27.90 6.32
N ALA A 361 -9.84 28.91 5.58
CA ALA A 361 -8.66 29.68 5.98
C ALA A 361 -8.89 30.44 7.30
N ALA A 362 -10.09 30.97 7.53
CA ALA A 362 -10.45 31.64 8.78
C ALA A 362 -10.57 30.67 9.96
N LEU A 363 -11.12 29.46 9.77
CA LEU A 363 -11.17 28.43 10.81
C LEU A 363 -9.77 27.92 11.16
N VAL A 364 -8.94 27.73 10.14
CA VAL A 364 -7.53 27.34 10.26
C VAL A 364 -6.71 28.44 10.96
N HIS A 365 -6.98 29.72 10.67
CA HIS A 365 -6.42 30.86 11.41
C HIS A 365 -6.92 30.94 12.87
N LEU A 366 -8.20 30.71 13.12
CA LEU A 366 -8.77 30.69 14.47
C LEU A 366 -8.16 29.56 15.31
N LEU A 367 -7.93 28.39 14.71
CA LEU A 367 -7.24 27.27 15.34
C LEU A 367 -5.75 27.59 15.58
N ALA A 368 -5.10 28.31 14.66
CA ALA A 368 -3.74 28.81 14.84
C ALA A 368 -3.61 29.78 16.01
N GLU A 369 -4.49 30.79 16.07
CA GLU A 369 -4.50 31.80 17.13
C GLU A 369 -4.77 31.18 18.49
N LYS A 370 -5.59 30.12 18.56
CA LYS A 370 -5.87 29.41 19.81
C LYS A 370 -4.75 28.43 20.21
N ALA A 371 -4.12 27.76 19.25
CA ALA A 371 -2.96 26.90 19.50
C ALA A 371 -1.76 27.70 20.03
N GLU A 372 -1.52 28.90 19.51
CA GLU A 372 -0.49 29.82 20.03
C GLU A 372 -0.77 30.30 21.47
N GLN A 373 -2.03 30.20 21.93
CA GLN A 373 -2.45 30.59 23.29
C GLN A 373 -2.37 29.45 24.31
N GLY A 374 -2.00 28.23 23.91
CA GLY A 374 -1.73 27.12 24.84
C GLY A 374 -2.96 26.48 25.48
N GLU A 375 -4.11 26.49 24.80
CA GLU A 375 -5.29 25.73 25.24
C GLU A 375 -5.17 24.26 24.78
N ASP A 376 -5.18 23.30 25.71
CA ASP A 376 -4.83 21.89 25.44
C ASP A 376 -6.01 20.98 25.02
N GLU A 377 -7.22 21.51 24.83
CA GLU A 377 -8.41 20.69 24.54
C GLU A 377 -9.35 21.40 23.56
N TYR A 378 -9.49 20.86 22.33
CA TYR A 378 -10.32 21.46 21.28
C TYR A 378 -11.49 20.56 20.91
N THR A 379 -12.71 21.02 21.24
CA THR A 379 -13.93 20.65 20.55
C THR A 379 -14.39 21.89 19.79
N VAL A 380 -14.27 21.88 18.46
CA VAL A 380 -14.97 22.86 17.62
C VAL A 380 -16.33 22.25 17.29
N GLU A 381 -17.38 22.71 17.96
CA GLU A 381 -18.75 22.40 17.52
C GLU A 381 -18.97 23.10 16.17
N LEU A 382 -19.27 22.30 15.14
CA LEU A 382 -19.65 22.74 13.80
C LEU A 382 -21.10 23.21 13.75
#